data_AF-A0A6A4D3G4-F1
#
_entry.id   AF-A0A6A4D3G4-F1
#
_cell.length_a   1.000
_cell.length_b   1.000
_cell.length_c   1.000
_cell.angle_alpha   90.00
_cell.angle_beta   90.00
_cell.angle_gamma   90.00
#
_symmetry.space_group_name_H-M   'P 1'
#
loop_
_entity.id
_entity.type
_entity.pdbx_description
1 polymer ?
#
loop_
_entity_poly.entity_id
_entity_poly.type
_entity_poly.pdbx_seq_one_letter_code
_entity_poly.pdbx_strand_id
1 'polypeptide(L)'
;MGTIMAGAVIAGVYVTSTPEACQYISAHCDAKLPKLKALVVWNDDDIPQGAKYKVPVYSFNDFLGLSENVDVSLLDKRMHAQLPSHCCTLIYTSGTTGPPKAVMISHDNLTWTVAAAMNTLKAFKDAKRSVSFLPSLMWQLKSSTFTCR
;
A
#
# COMPACT_ATOMS: atom_id res chain seq x y z
N MET A 1 4.88 6.43 -1.86
CA MET A 1 4.37 7.77 -2.21
C MET A 1 3.95 7.88 -3.67
N GLY A 2 4.81 7.50 -4.63
CA GLY A 2 4.46 7.57 -6.06
C GLY A 2 3.19 6.80 -6.46
N THR A 3 2.86 5.74 -5.74
CA THR A 3 1.64 4.95 -5.94
C THR A 3 0.36 5.65 -5.48
N ILE A 4 0.41 6.37 -4.36
CA ILE A 4 -0.67 7.26 -3.93
C ILE A 4 -0.87 8.36 -4.97
N MET A 5 0.22 9.00 -5.43
CA MET A 5 0.20 10.04 -6.46
C MET A 5 -0.38 9.54 -7.79
N ALA A 6 -0.08 8.30 -8.17
CA ALA A 6 -0.63 7.64 -9.35
C ALA A 6 -2.11 7.24 -9.20
N GLY A 7 -2.78 7.63 -8.11
CA GLY A 7 -4.19 7.30 -7.87
C GLY A 7 -4.42 5.83 -7.52
N ALA A 8 -3.37 5.10 -7.11
CA ALA A 8 -3.48 3.71 -6.72
C ALA A 8 -3.75 3.58 -5.22
N VAL A 9 -4.63 2.64 -4.85
CA VAL A 9 -4.78 2.22 -3.46
C VAL A 9 -3.77 1.11 -3.19
N ILE A 10 -2.97 1.32 -2.15
CA ILE A 10 -1.99 0.36 -1.65
C ILE A 10 -2.66 -0.50 -0.60
N ALA A 11 -2.53 -1.82 -0.67
CA ALA A 11 -2.83 -2.67 0.48
C ALA A 11 -1.55 -3.30 0.99
N GLY A 12 -1.19 -2.98 2.22
CA GLY A 12 0.04 -3.43 2.84
C GLY A 12 -0.10 -4.77 3.57
N VAL A 13 0.82 -5.70 3.34
CA VAL A 13 0.92 -6.99 4.06
C VAL A 13 2.25 -7.07 4.80
N TYR A 14 2.20 -7.40 6.10
CA TYR A 14 3.39 -7.50 6.96
C TYR A 14 4.38 -8.57 6.46
N VAL A 15 5.69 -8.31 6.62
CA VAL A 15 6.77 -9.25 6.29
C VAL A 15 6.72 -10.54 7.12
N THR A 16 6.11 -10.47 8.31
CA THR A 16 5.88 -11.63 9.16
C THR A 16 4.57 -12.37 8.85
N SER A 17 3.79 -11.89 7.86
CA SER A 17 2.56 -12.57 7.45
C SER A 17 2.90 -13.92 6.82
N THR A 18 2.10 -14.94 7.15
CA THR A 18 2.27 -16.26 6.56
C THR A 18 1.85 -16.24 5.08
N PRO A 19 2.36 -17.17 4.25
CA PRO A 19 1.94 -17.30 2.85
C PRO A 19 0.41 -17.40 2.68
N GLU A 20 -0.28 -18.08 3.59
CA GLU A 20 -1.73 -18.22 3.59
C GLU A 20 -2.43 -16.88 3.84
N ALA A 21 -1.90 -16.05 4.73
CA ALA A 21 -2.41 -14.70 4.96
C ALA A 21 -2.21 -13.81 3.72
N CYS A 22 -1.07 -13.90 3.05
CA CYS A 22 -0.83 -13.20 1.78
C CYS A 22 -1.81 -13.63 0.68
N GLN A 23 -2.07 -14.94 0.56
CA GLN A 23 -3.05 -15.48 -0.38
C GLN A 23 -4.47 -15.03 -0.06
N TYR A 24 -4.86 -15.06 1.22
CA TYR A 24 -6.15 -14.55 1.67
C TYR A 24 -6.33 -13.08 1.30
N ILE A 25 -5.33 -12.24 1.57
CA ILE A 25 -5.37 -10.81 1.26
C ILE A 25 -5.49 -10.59 -0.24
N SER A 26 -4.73 -11.31 -1.06
CA SER A 26 -4.84 -11.26 -2.52
C SER A 26 -6.26 -11.63 -2.99
N ALA A 27 -6.82 -12.73 -2.48
CA ALA A 27 -8.15 -13.18 -2.86
C ALA A 27 -9.26 -12.24 -2.35
N HIS A 28 -9.11 -11.69 -1.15
CA HIS A 28 -10.04 -10.71 -0.57
C HIS A 28 -10.02 -9.40 -1.35
N CYS A 29 -8.83 -8.93 -1.74
CA CYS A 29 -8.67 -7.79 -2.64
C CYS A 29 -9.34 -8.06 -3.99
N ASP A 30 -9.11 -9.20 -4.63
CA ASP A 30 -9.75 -9.54 -5.91
C ASP A 30 -11.29 -9.58 -5.81
N ALA A 31 -11.84 -10.16 -4.73
CA ALA A 31 -13.28 -10.27 -4.53
C ALA A 31 -13.96 -8.92 -4.22
N LYS A 32 -13.27 -8.00 -3.54
CA LYS A 32 -13.85 -6.72 -3.09
C LYS A 32 -13.40 -5.50 -3.90
N LEU A 33 -12.34 -5.63 -4.69
CA LEU A 33 -11.76 -4.58 -5.51
C LEU A 33 -11.83 -5.02 -6.99
N PRO A 34 -12.99 -4.87 -7.65
CA PRO A 34 -13.17 -5.28 -9.05
C PRO A 34 -12.26 -4.54 -10.05
N LYS A 35 -11.53 -3.52 -9.59
CA LYS A 35 -10.54 -2.75 -10.36
C LYS A 35 -9.09 -3.09 -9.98
N LEU A 36 -8.85 -4.21 -9.32
CA LEU A 36 -7.49 -4.67 -9.04
C LEU A 36 -6.76 -4.96 -10.35
N LYS A 37 -5.60 -4.34 -10.56
CA LYS A 37 -4.83 -4.46 -11.80
C LYS A 37 -3.52 -5.22 -11.63
N ALA A 38 -2.88 -5.13 -10.46
CA ALA A 38 -1.60 -5.79 -10.22
C ALA A 38 -1.31 -5.98 -8.74
N LEU A 39 -0.48 -6.98 -8.44
CA LEU A 39 0.19 -7.18 -7.16
C LEU A 39 1.67 -6.91 -7.36
N VAL A 40 2.32 -6.20 -6.44
CA VAL A 40 3.79 -6.05 -6.47
C VAL A 40 4.34 -6.54 -5.15
N VAL A 41 5.30 -7.45 -5.21
CA VAL A 41 5.98 -8.03 -4.06
C VAL A 41 7.31 -7.30 -3.91
N TRP A 42 7.66 -6.89 -2.67
CA TRP A 42 8.88 -6.13 -2.44
C TRP A 42 10.14 -6.95 -2.67
N ASN A 43 10.09 -8.23 -2.30
CA ASN A 43 11.22 -9.14 -2.35
C ASN A 43 10.91 -10.30 -3.31
N ASP A 44 11.84 -10.60 -4.21
CA ASP A 44 11.64 -11.59 -5.28
C ASP A 44 11.39 -13.00 -4.71
N ASP A 45 12.07 -13.32 -3.60
CA ASP A 45 11.96 -14.59 -2.90
C ASP A 45 10.60 -14.79 -2.20
N ASP A 46 9.85 -13.71 -1.99
CA ASP A 46 8.55 -13.73 -1.30
C ASP A 46 7.37 -13.86 -2.27
N ILE A 47 7.62 -13.97 -3.59
CA ILE A 47 6.59 -14.27 -4.58
C ILE A 47 6.11 -15.71 -4.36
N PRO A 48 4.87 -15.95 -3.92
CA PRO A 48 4.44 -17.30 -3.58
C PRO A 48 4.39 -18.19 -4.82
N GLN A 49 5.32 -19.14 -4.93
CA GLN A 49 5.37 -20.07 -6.04
C GLN A 49 4.19 -21.04 -5.97
N GLY A 50 3.45 -21.18 -7.08
CA GLY A 50 2.33 -22.12 -7.20
C GLY A 50 0.94 -21.57 -6.88
N ALA A 51 0.81 -20.32 -6.44
CA ALA A 51 -0.49 -19.67 -6.27
C ALA A 51 -1.01 -19.13 -7.62
N LYS A 52 -2.27 -19.46 -7.97
CA LYS A 52 -2.93 -18.89 -9.15
C LYS A 52 -3.55 -17.54 -8.79
N TYR A 53 -2.96 -16.47 -9.28
CA TYR A 53 -3.49 -15.11 -9.14
C TYR A 53 -4.29 -14.72 -10.40
N LYS A 54 -5.39 -13.98 -10.23
CA LYS A 54 -6.17 -13.45 -11.38
C LYS A 54 -5.53 -12.24 -12.04
N VAL A 55 -4.63 -11.57 -11.32
CA VAL A 55 -3.92 -10.37 -11.75
C VAL A 55 -2.42 -10.65 -11.79
N PRO A 56 -1.66 -9.94 -12.65
CA PRO A 56 -0.22 -10.09 -12.70
C PRO A 56 0.42 -9.75 -11.35
N VAL A 57 1.44 -10.55 -11.00
CA VAL A 57 2.29 -10.36 -9.82
C VAL A 57 3.67 -9.94 -10.33
N TYR A 58 4.15 -8.80 -9.86
CA TYR A 58 5.46 -8.26 -10.20
C TYR A 58 6.37 -8.30 -8.98
N SER A 59 7.67 -8.49 -9.20
CA SER A 59 8.66 -8.01 -8.23
C SER A 59 8.66 -6.48 -8.20
N PHE A 60 9.23 -5.89 -7.15
CA PHE A 60 9.39 -4.44 -7.09
C PHE A 60 10.32 -3.94 -8.20
N ASN A 61 11.37 -4.70 -8.53
CA ASN A 61 12.28 -4.35 -9.62
C ASN A 61 11.57 -4.36 -10.98
N ASP A 62 10.81 -5.41 -11.29
CA ASP A 62 10.05 -5.49 -12.54
C ASP A 62 9.00 -4.38 -12.62
N PHE A 63 8.34 -4.08 -11.49
CA PHE A 63 7.38 -2.99 -11.40
C PHE A 63 7.99 -1.63 -11.71
N LEU A 64 9.22 -1.36 -11.24
CA LEU A 64 9.93 -0.12 -11.58
C LEU A 64 10.24 -0.04 -13.08
N GLY A 65 10.59 -1.17 -13.72
CA GLY A 65 10.82 -1.26 -15.16
C GLY A 65 9.58 -0.89 -16.01
N LEU A 66 8.36 -1.09 -15.47
CA LEU A 66 7.13 -0.70 -16.18
C LEU A 66 6.98 0.81 -16.38
N SER A 67 7.75 1.62 -15.66
CA SER A 67 7.66 3.08 -15.73
C SER A 67 8.38 3.70 -16.94
N GLU A 68 9.26 2.95 -17.61
CA GLU A 68 10.16 3.49 -18.66
C GLU A 68 9.42 4.14 -19.84
N ASN A 69 8.18 3.74 -20.12
CA ASN A 69 7.40 4.20 -21.26
C ASN A 69 6.10 4.92 -20.88
N VAL A 70 6.02 5.48 -19.66
CA VAL A 70 4.81 6.17 -19.17
C VAL A 70 5.01 7.69 -19.22
N ASP A 71 4.09 8.38 -19.89
CA ASP A 71 4.07 9.85 -19.92
C ASP A 71 3.81 10.44 -18.52
N VAL A 72 4.68 11.34 -18.09
CA VAL A 72 4.60 12.06 -16.81
C VAL A 72 3.32 12.89 -16.73
N SER A 73 2.81 13.41 -17.85
CA SER A 73 1.56 14.21 -17.85
C SER A 73 0.34 13.41 -17.36
N LEU A 74 0.38 12.08 -17.47
CA LEU A 74 -0.65 11.19 -16.95
C LEU A 74 -0.63 11.14 -15.42
N LEU A 75 0.56 11.21 -14.82
CA LEU A 75 0.71 11.27 -13.37
C LEU A 75 0.10 12.55 -12.82
N ASP A 76 0.39 13.70 -13.43
CA ASP A 76 -0.17 14.98 -13.00
C ASP A 76 -1.71 14.98 -13.06
N LYS A 77 -2.28 14.47 -14.15
CA LYS A 77 -3.74 14.31 -14.27
C LYS A 77 -4.33 13.46 -13.14
N ARG A 78 -3.66 12.36 -12.79
CA ARG A 78 -4.11 11.46 -11.71
C ARG A 78 -3.99 12.12 -10.33
N MET A 79 -2.90 12.83 -10.09
CA MET A 79 -2.69 13.60 -8.86
C MET A 79 -3.78 14.66 -8.69
N HIS A 80 -4.09 15.42 -9.74
CA HIS A 80 -5.14 16.43 -9.71
C HIS A 80 -6.55 15.86 -9.58
N ALA A 81 -6.78 14.61 -10.00
CA ALA A 81 -8.06 13.94 -9.84
C ALA A 81 -8.29 13.32 -8.44
N GLN A 82 -7.29 13.37 -7.54
CA GLN A 82 -7.46 12.86 -6.18
C GLN A 82 -8.30 13.81 -5.32
N LEU A 83 -9.18 13.22 -4.49
CA LEU A 83 -10.07 13.95 -3.58
C LEU A 83 -9.80 13.49 -2.14
N PRO A 84 -10.02 14.35 -1.13
CA PRO A 84 -9.74 14.02 0.27
C PRO A 84 -10.44 12.75 0.77
N SER A 85 -11.66 12.48 0.30
CA SER A 85 -12.47 11.31 0.66
C SER A 85 -12.08 10.03 -0.08
N HIS A 86 -11.15 10.09 -1.05
CA HIS A 86 -10.68 8.90 -1.72
C HIS A 86 -9.87 8.00 -0.77
N CYS A 87 -10.00 6.70 -0.98
CA CYS A 87 -9.15 5.73 -0.30
C CYS A 87 -7.69 5.96 -0.70
N CYS A 88 -6.82 6.10 0.28
CA CYS A 88 -5.39 6.27 0.13
C CYS A 88 -4.65 4.94 0.32
N THR A 89 -5.00 4.19 1.37
CA THR A 89 -4.37 2.90 1.69
C THR A 89 -5.31 1.98 2.45
N LEU A 90 -5.06 0.67 2.34
CA LEU A 90 -5.68 -0.38 3.12
C LEU A 90 -4.63 -0.98 4.06
N ILE A 91 -4.94 -1.02 5.35
CA ILE A 91 -4.11 -1.65 6.37
C ILE A 91 -4.76 -2.96 6.78
N TYR A 92 -4.12 -4.08 6.47
CA TYR A 92 -4.54 -5.37 6.98
C TYR A 92 -3.98 -5.60 8.38
N THR A 93 -4.86 -5.95 9.30
CA THR A 93 -4.48 -6.32 10.67
C THR A 93 -4.73 -7.81 10.88
N SER A 94 -3.77 -8.51 11.49
CA SER A 94 -3.97 -9.85 12.02
C SER A 94 -4.89 -9.74 13.22
N GLY A 95 -6.20 -9.84 13.02
CA GLY A 95 -7.14 -9.87 14.12
C GLY A 95 -6.81 -11.00 15.10
N THR A 96 -7.19 -10.87 16.36
CA THR A 96 -6.99 -11.91 17.39
C THR A 96 -7.90 -13.13 17.20
N THR A 97 -8.95 -12.99 16.39
CA THR A 97 -9.94 -14.03 16.08
C THR A 97 -10.37 -13.94 14.62
N GLY A 98 -9.81 -14.82 13.79
CA GLY A 98 -10.22 -14.98 12.39
C GLY A 98 -9.31 -14.31 11.35
N PRO A 99 -9.72 -14.33 10.07
CA PRO A 99 -8.88 -13.88 8.98
C PRO A 99 -8.61 -12.36 9.02
N PRO A 100 -7.50 -11.88 8.43
CA PRO A 100 -7.12 -10.47 8.44
C PRO A 100 -8.22 -9.55 7.93
N LYS A 101 -8.43 -8.41 8.61
CA LYS A 101 -9.42 -7.41 8.19
C LYS A 101 -8.71 -6.20 7.59
N ALA A 102 -9.23 -5.71 6.47
CA ALA A 102 -8.76 -4.48 5.84
C ALA A 102 -9.40 -3.25 6.50
N VAL A 103 -8.57 -2.35 7.01
CA VAL A 103 -8.98 -1.01 7.45
C VAL A 103 -8.70 -0.03 6.32
N MET A 104 -9.74 0.69 5.89
CA MET A 104 -9.60 1.72 4.86
C MET A 104 -9.17 3.04 5.47
N ILE A 105 -8.09 3.62 4.94
CA ILE A 105 -7.59 4.94 5.30
C ILE A 105 -7.73 5.87 4.11
N SER A 106 -8.52 6.93 4.25
CA SER A 106 -8.69 7.99 3.25
C SER A 106 -7.58 9.06 3.33
N HIS A 107 -7.48 9.90 2.30
CA HIS A 107 -6.47 10.97 2.26
C HIS A 107 -6.67 12.01 3.38
N ASP A 108 -7.91 12.43 3.63
CA ASP A 108 -8.24 13.33 4.73
C ASP A 108 -7.93 12.74 6.10
N ASN A 109 -8.23 11.46 6.33
CA ASN A 109 -7.92 10.78 7.58
C ASN A 109 -6.41 10.73 7.83
N LEU A 110 -5.63 10.41 6.80
CA LEU A 110 -4.17 10.38 6.90
C LEU A 110 -3.59 11.78 7.16
N THR A 111 -3.98 12.77 6.35
CA THR A 111 -3.45 14.15 6.47
C THR A 111 -3.85 14.79 7.80
N TRP A 112 -5.09 14.59 8.25
CA TRP A 112 -5.54 15.06 9.56
C TRP A 112 -4.75 14.42 10.70
N THR A 113 -4.53 13.09 10.65
CA THR A 113 -3.78 12.37 11.69
C THR A 113 -2.34 12.86 11.79
N VAL A 114 -1.68 13.09 10.64
CA VAL A 114 -0.33 13.65 10.60
C VAL A 114 -0.31 15.07 11.15
N ALA A 115 -1.26 15.93 10.76
CA ALA A 115 -1.34 17.30 11.26
C ALA A 115 -1.59 17.36 12.78
N ALA A 116 -2.50 16.52 13.29
CA ALA A 116 -2.77 16.39 14.71
C ALA A 116 -1.52 15.91 15.47
N ALA A 117 -0.85 14.86 15.00
CA ALA A 117 0.37 14.36 15.60
C ALA A 117 1.48 15.43 15.65
N MET A 118 1.68 16.17 14.56
CA MET A 118 2.67 17.25 14.50
C MET A 118 2.33 18.43 15.43
N ASN A 119 1.06 18.69 15.69
CA ASN A 119 0.63 19.74 16.61
C ASN A 119 0.73 19.32 18.08
N THR A 120 0.46 18.06 18.39
CA THR A 120 0.56 17.52 19.74
C THR A 120 2.00 17.25 20.13
N LEU A 121 2.79 16.66 19.25
CA LEU A 121 4.16 16.25 19.52
C LEU A 121 5.13 17.34 19.08
N LYS A 122 5.21 18.42 19.87
CA LYS A 122 6.11 19.57 19.60
C LYS A 122 7.57 19.15 19.39
N ALA A 123 8.00 18.06 20.02
CA ALA A 123 9.33 17.47 19.83
C ALA A 123 9.65 17.13 18.35
N PHE A 124 8.65 16.85 17.50
CA PHE A 124 8.88 16.63 16.07
C PHE A 124 9.15 17.92 15.27
N LYS A 125 8.71 19.10 15.75
CA LYS A 125 8.94 20.36 15.03
C LYS A 125 10.41 20.80 15.10
N ASP A 126 11.05 20.56 16.24
CA ASP A 126 12.44 21.00 16.48
C ASP A 126 13.46 19.87 16.28
N ALA A 127 13.00 18.62 16.12
CA ALA A 127 13.87 17.49 15.88
C ALA A 127 14.48 17.52 14.48
N LYS A 128 15.81 17.65 14.41
CA LYS A 128 16.57 17.46 13.15
C LYS A 128 16.64 16.00 12.70
N ARG A 129 16.36 15.05 13.61
CA ARG A 129 16.44 13.61 13.37
C ARG A 129 15.34 12.89 14.14
N SER A 130 14.69 11.94 13.49
CA SER A 130 13.71 11.03 14.09
C SER A 130 14.11 9.60 13.77
N VAL A 131 13.93 8.69 14.72
CA VAL A 131 14.21 7.26 14.56
C VAL A 131 12.92 6.49 14.77
N SER A 132 12.49 5.77 13.73
CA SER A 132 11.38 4.82 13.83
C SER A 132 11.94 3.42 14.05
N PHE A 133 11.89 2.94 15.29
CA PHE A 133 12.19 1.54 15.62
C PHE A 133 10.97 0.65 15.47
N LEU A 134 9.76 1.25 15.53
CA LEU A 134 8.55 0.57 15.13
C LEU A 134 8.63 0.34 13.62
N PRO A 135 8.30 -0.88 13.18
CA PRO A 135 8.49 -1.19 11.80
C PRO A 135 7.42 -0.42 11.01
N SER A 136 7.87 0.60 10.27
CA SER A 136 6.96 1.49 9.53
C SER A 136 6.18 0.66 8.51
N LEU A 137 4.89 0.94 8.33
CA LEU A 137 4.01 0.17 7.43
C LEU A 137 4.60 -0.01 6.03
N MET A 138 5.42 0.94 5.56
CA MET A 138 6.07 0.89 4.25
C MET A 138 7.31 -0.02 4.21
N TRP A 139 7.99 -0.24 5.34
CA TRP A 139 9.18 -1.10 5.44
C TRP A 139 8.86 -2.56 5.75
N GLN A 140 7.62 -2.87 6.13
CA GLN A 140 7.16 -4.24 6.39
C GLN A 140 6.37 -4.84 5.25
N LEU A 141 6.36 -4.24 4.06
CA LEU A 141 5.57 -4.79 2.96
C LEU A 141 6.35 -5.91 2.32
N LYS A 142 5.97 -7.15 2.60
CA LYS A 142 6.35 -8.29 1.75
C LYS A 142 5.72 -8.14 0.37
N SER A 143 4.47 -7.69 0.36
CA SER A 143 3.73 -7.38 -0.87
C SER A 143 2.83 -6.16 -0.67
N SER A 144 2.71 -5.40 -1.74
CA SER A 144 1.82 -4.26 -1.92
C SER A 144 0.84 -4.59 -3.04
N THR A 145 -0.44 -4.55 -2.73
CA THR A 145 -1.49 -4.70 -3.75
C THR A 145 -1.81 -3.34 -4.36
N PHE A 146 -1.88 -3.24 -5.69
CA PHE A 146 -2.19 -1.99 -6.39
C PHE A 146 -3.51 -2.07 -7.12
N THR A 147 -4.46 -1.26 -6.68
CA THR A 147 -5.65 -0.95 -7.48
C THR A 147 -5.47 0.45 -8.07
N CYS A 148 -5.10 0.53 -9.35
CA CYS A 148 -5.04 1.81 -10.06
C CYS A 148 -6.43 2.06 -10.68
N ARG A 149 -7.06 3.19 -10.34
CA ARG A 149 -8.38 3.56 -10.88
C ARG A 149 -8.40 3.72 -12.39
#